data_AF-A0A927TUL4-F1
#
_entry.id   AF-A0A927TUL4-F1
#
_cell.length_a   1.000
_cell.length_b   1.000
_cell.length_c   1.000
_cell.angle_alpha   90.00
_cell.angle_beta   90.00
_cell.angle_gamma   90.00
#
_symmetry.space_group_name_H-M   'P 1'
#
loop_
_entity.id
_entity.type
_entity.pdbx_description
1 polymer ?
#
loop_
_entity_poly.entity_id
_entity_poly.type
_entity_poly.pdbx_seq_one_letter_code
_entity_poly.pdbx_strand_id
1 'polypeptide(L)'
;MAGFTFCGGIHPYDGKDLSKDKKIREVLPKGDLVYPLSQHIGAPAVPIVEKGARVLAGEKIAEAGGFVSAPIYSSVSGTVKAIEKRRVVSGDNVNCIVIENDNLYESAPPINEKVFDEMSREEIISVIKEAGIVGMGGAGFPTHVKLSPKEPEKIEYVIVNC
;
A
#
# COMPACT_ATOMS: atom_id res chain seq x y z
N MET A 1 -29.82 -23.69 11.24
CA MET A 1 -29.20 -22.53 11.91
C MET A 1 -27.72 -22.77 11.95
N ALA A 2 -26.90 -21.90 11.32
CA ALA A 2 -25.45 -21.99 11.45
C ALA A 2 -25.09 -21.61 12.89
N GLY A 3 -24.52 -22.55 13.64
CA GLY A 3 -24.02 -22.29 14.99
C GLY A 3 -22.76 -21.45 14.89
N PHE A 4 -22.80 -20.22 15.39
CA PHE A 4 -21.61 -19.38 15.50
C PHE A 4 -20.80 -19.75 16.75
N THR A 5 -19.48 -19.63 16.67
CA THR A 5 -18.48 -20.09 17.66
C THR A 5 -18.51 -19.36 19.00
N PHE A 6 -19.26 -18.26 19.14
CA PHE A 6 -19.35 -17.46 20.37
C PHE A 6 -20.79 -17.03 20.65
N CYS A 7 -21.24 -17.13 21.90
CA CYS A 7 -22.54 -16.61 22.34
C CYS A 7 -22.44 -15.10 22.64
N GLY A 8 -22.89 -14.26 21.72
CA GLY A 8 -22.98 -12.80 21.91
C GLY A 8 -22.67 -11.99 20.64
N GLY A 9 -22.99 -10.70 20.69
CA GLY A 9 -22.72 -9.73 19.63
C GLY A 9 -23.94 -9.38 18.75
N ILE A 10 -23.94 -8.17 18.20
CA ILE A 10 -24.85 -7.77 17.12
C ILE A 10 -24.21 -8.27 15.82
N HIS A 11 -24.97 -9.03 15.03
CA HIS A 11 -24.53 -9.57 13.74
C HIS A 11 -25.41 -8.97 12.65
N PRO A 12 -25.15 -7.73 12.20
CA PRO A 12 -25.84 -7.17 11.05
C PRO A 12 -25.62 -8.06 9.83
N TYR A 13 -26.55 -8.03 8.89
CA TYR A 13 -26.38 -8.71 7.62
C TYR A 13 -25.07 -8.25 6.95
N ASP A 14 -24.12 -9.17 6.76
CA ASP A 14 -22.78 -8.87 6.26
C ASP A 14 -22.68 -8.83 4.74
N GLY A 15 -23.74 -9.23 4.03
CA GLY A 15 -23.82 -9.21 2.57
C GLY A 15 -22.85 -10.14 1.85
N LYS A 16 -22.16 -11.06 2.54
CA LYS A 16 -21.14 -11.91 1.92
C LYS A 16 -21.71 -12.84 0.85
N ASP A 17 -22.94 -13.30 1.02
CA ASP A 17 -23.69 -14.10 0.04
C ASP A 17 -23.88 -13.38 -1.31
N LEU A 18 -23.80 -12.04 -1.35
CA LEU A 18 -23.89 -11.28 -2.59
C LEU A 18 -22.66 -11.47 -3.50
N SER A 19 -21.52 -11.92 -2.97
CA SER A 19 -20.26 -11.99 -3.73
C SER A 19 -19.47 -13.29 -3.57
N LYS A 20 -19.62 -14.05 -2.48
CA LYS A 20 -18.77 -15.21 -2.15
C LYS A 20 -18.67 -16.28 -3.25
N ASP A 21 -19.73 -16.48 -4.04
CA ASP A 21 -19.81 -17.52 -5.08
C ASP A 21 -19.54 -16.97 -6.49
N LYS A 22 -19.24 -15.66 -6.62
CA LYS A 22 -18.96 -15.04 -7.92
C LYS A 22 -17.52 -15.30 -8.34
N LYS A 23 -17.31 -15.52 -9.64
CA LYS A 23 -15.96 -15.65 -10.22
C LYS A 23 -15.17 -14.36 -10.00
N ILE A 24 -13.90 -14.50 -9.62
CA ILE A 24 -12.92 -13.42 -9.65
C ILE A 24 -12.80 -12.90 -11.09
N ARG A 25 -12.73 -11.59 -11.26
CA ARG A 25 -12.58 -10.92 -12.55
C ARG A 25 -11.43 -9.94 -12.47
N GLU A 26 -10.67 -9.86 -13.56
CA GLU A 26 -9.66 -8.83 -13.71
C GLU A 26 -10.34 -7.48 -13.96
N VAL A 27 -9.85 -6.44 -13.27
CA VAL A 27 -10.33 -5.06 -13.42
C VAL A 27 -9.11 -4.18 -13.58
N LEU A 28 -8.91 -3.66 -14.79
CA LEU A 28 -7.87 -2.68 -15.05
C LEU A 28 -8.36 -1.28 -14.69
N PRO A 29 -7.50 -0.45 -14.04
CA PRO A 29 -7.85 0.93 -13.74
C PRO A 29 -8.05 1.71 -15.06
N LYS A 30 -9.05 2.58 -15.09
CA LYS A 30 -9.39 3.41 -16.25
C LYS A 30 -9.18 4.88 -15.94
N GLY A 31 -8.68 5.62 -16.92
CA GLY A 31 -8.51 7.07 -16.82
C GLY A 31 -7.36 7.46 -15.88
N ASP A 32 -7.59 8.52 -15.11
CA ASP A 32 -6.61 9.06 -14.16
C ASP A 32 -6.56 8.21 -12.87
N LEU A 33 -5.36 7.78 -12.49
CA LEU A 33 -5.12 7.18 -11.18
C LEU A 33 -4.68 8.25 -10.19
N VAL A 34 -5.21 8.17 -8.97
CA VAL A 34 -4.97 9.13 -7.90
C VAL A 34 -4.25 8.42 -6.78
N TYR A 35 -3.09 8.94 -6.41
CA TYR A 35 -2.24 8.42 -5.34
C TYR A 35 -2.21 9.45 -4.21
N PRO A 36 -3.05 9.31 -3.16
CA PRO A 36 -2.97 10.17 -1.99
C PRO A 36 -1.62 10.03 -1.32
N LEU A 37 -1.02 11.13 -0.87
CA LEU A 37 0.25 11.11 -0.15
C LEU A 37 0.11 10.67 1.33
N SER A 38 -1.12 10.46 1.80
CA SER A 38 -1.42 9.94 3.13
C SER A 38 -2.21 8.63 3.01
N GLN A 39 -1.50 7.51 2.78
CA GLN A 39 -2.09 6.16 2.69
C GLN A 39 -1.87 5.33 3.97
N HIS A 40 -1.09 5.86 4.91
CA HIS A 40 -0.71 5.25 6.17
C HIS A 40 -0.89 6.22 7.32
N ILE A 41 -0.95 5.71 8.56
CA ILE A 41 -1.08 6.51 9.80
C ILE A 41 0.07 7.51 10.04
N GLY A 42 1.20 7.30 9.37
CA GLY A 42 2.42 8.09 9.50
C GLY A 42 2.39 9.48 8.86
N ALA A 43 3.51 10.19 8.94
CA ALA A 43 3.72 11.47 8.26
C ALA A 43 3.55 11.30 6.74
N PRO A 44 2.80 12.18 6.04
CA PRO A 44 2.55 12.04 4.60
C PRO A 44 3.83 11.86 3.79
N ALA A 45 3.77 11.02 2.76
CA ALA A 45 4.85 10.87 1.79
C ALA A 45 5.08 12.19 1.03
N VAL A 46 6.32 12.42 0.62
CA VAL A 46 6.75 13.64 -0.08
C VAL A 46 6.94 13.29 -1.57
N PRO A 47 6.24 13.96 -2.50
CA PRO A 47 6.34 13.64 -3.92
C PRO A 47 7.76 13.91 -4.42
N ILE A 48 8.28 13.02 -5.26
CA ILE A 48 9.59 13.16 -5.92
C ILE A 48 9.50 13.31 -7.44
N VAL A 49 8.27 13.34 -7.96
CA VAL A 49 7.96 13.60 -9.36
C VAL A 49 7.27 14.96 -9.52
N GLU A 50 7.28 15.48 -10.74
CA GLU A 50 6.72 16.77 -11.09
C GLU A 50 5.62 16.61 -12.15
N LYS A 51 4.73 17.60 -12.28
CA LYS A 51 3.73 17.63 -13.36
C LYS A 51 4.44 17.56 -14.73
N GLY A 52 3.95 16.69 -15.60
CA GLY A 52 4.50 16.44 -16.94
C GLY A 52 5.58 15.35 -16.98
N ALA A 53 6.07 14.88 -15.83
CA ALA A 53 7.00 13.75 -15.80
C ALA A 53 6.30 12.47 -16.28
N ARG A 54 7.01 11.68 -17.09
CA ARG A 54 6.61 10.31 -17.42
C ARG A 54 7.12 9.38 -16.32
N VAL A 55 6.29 8.42 -15.92
CA VAL A 55 6.62 7.40 -14.92
C VAL A 55 6.31 6.00 -15.45
N LEU A 56 7.00 5.00 -14.91
CA LEU A 56 6.81 3.58 -15.18
C LEU A 56 5.92 2.91 -14.12
N ALA A 57 5.33 1.77 -14.46
CA ALA A 57 4.65 0.92 -13.49
C ALA A 57 5.68 0.35 -12.50
N GLY A 58 5.44 0.50 -11.20
CA GLY A 58 6.40 0.14 -10.15
C GLY A 58 7.47 1.20 -9.90
N GLU A 59 7.38 2.39 -10.51
CA GLU A 59 8.31 3.48 -10.22
C GLU A 59 7.93 4.19 -8.91
N LYS A 60 8.94 4.55 -8.10
CA LYS A 60 8.73 5.33 -6.88
C LYS A 60 8.37 6.77 -7.26
N ILE A 61 7.24 7.26 -6.74
CA ILE A 61 6.71 8.60 -7.04
C ILE A 61 6.65 9.51 -5.82
N ALA A 62 6.76 8.96 -4.61
CA ALA A 62 6.92 9.71 -3.37
C ALA A 62 7.79 8.96 -2.36
N GLU A 63 8.58 9.71 -1.59
CA GLU A 63 9.43 9.20 -0.51
C GLU A 63 8.75 9.29 0.85
N ALA A 64 9.19 8.46 1.80
CA ALA A 64 8.70 8.50 3.17
C ALA A 64 9.01 9.86 3.84
N GLY A 65 7.98 10.54 4.36
CA GLY A 65 8.09 11.86 4.98
C GLY A 65 8.50 11.87 6.46
N GLY A 66 8.93 10.72 7.00
CA GLY A 66 9.31 10.59 8.42
C GLY A 66 9.59 9.14 8.81
N PHE A 67 9.91 8.92 10.09
CA PHE A 67 10.20 7.58 10.61
C PHE A 67 9.01 6.61 10.51
N VAL A 68 7.82 7.07 10.91
CA VAL A 68 6.56 6.37 10.62
C VAL A 68 6.01 6.98 9.35
N SER A 69 6.34 6.38 8.20
CA SER A 69 5.88 6.74 6.85
C SER A 69 6.28 5.62 5.89
N ALA A 70 5.77 5.64 4.65
CA ALA A 70 6.17 4.70 3.61
C ALA A 70 6.22 5.39 2.23
N PRO A 71 7.17 5.03 1.36
CA PRO A 71 7.18 5.50 -0.03
C PRO A 71 5.94 5.01 -0.80
N ILE A 72 5.62 5.71 -1.89
CA ILE A 72 4.48 5.41 -2.76
C ILE A 72 5.00 5.17 -4.18
N TYR A 73 4.41 4.17 -4.82
CA TYR A 73 4.78 3.71 -6.16
C TYR A 73 3.61 3.84 -7.13
N SER A 74 3.90 4.13 -8.39
CA SER A 74 2.88 4.12 -9.44
C SER A 74 2.49 2.69 -9.79
N SER A 75 1.19 2.43 -9.89
CA SER A 75 0.65 1.13 -10.36
C SER A 75 0.53 1.03 -11.89
N VAL A 76 0.78 2.12 -12.60
CA VAL A 76 0.69 2.23 -14.07
C VAL A 76 1.86 3.01 -14.62
N SER A 77 2.21 2.79 -15.89
CA SER A 77 3.01 3.77 -16.63
C SER A 77 2.11 4.90 -17.12
N GLY A 78 2.69 6.09 -17.30
CA GLY A 78 1.91 7.23 -17.76
C GLY A 78 2.56 8.57 -17.47
N THR A 79 1.75 9.63 -17.42
CA THR A 79 2.23 10.99 -17.21
C THR A 79 1.58 11.61 -15.98
N VAL A 80 2.40 12.24 -15.14
CA VAL A 80 1.93 13.00 -13.98
C VAL A 80 1.14 14.20 -14.47
N LYS A 81 -0.19 14.13 -14.37
CA LYS A 81 -1.12 15.15 -14.84
C LYS A 81 -1.21 16.33 -13.88
N ALA A 82 -1.16 16.06 -12.57
CA ALA A 82 -1.23 17.07 -11.52
C ALA A 82 -0.69 16.55 -10.18
N ILE A 83 -0.30 17.49 -9.33
CA ILE A 83 -0.11 17.27 -7.88
C ILE A 83 -1.03 18.27 -7.19
N GLU A 84 -2.12 17.79 -6.60
CA GLU A 84 -3.22 18.63 -6.12
C GLU A 84 -3.97 18.00 -4.95
N LYS A 85 -4.71 18.81 -4.19
CA LYS A 85 -5.55 18.30 -3.11
C LYS A 85 -6.79 17.62 -3.66
N ARG A 86 -7.07 16.39 -3.23
CA ARG A 86 -8.34 15.68 -3.49
C ARG A 86 -8.95 15.14 -2.20
N ARG A 87 -10.28 15.02 -2.22
CA ARG A 87 -11.05 14.40 -1.14
C ARG A 87 -10.74 12.90 -1.10
N VAL A 88 -10.35 12.38 0.06
CA VAL A 88 -10.10 10.95 0.28
C VAL A 88 -11.20 10.31 1.12
N VAL A 89 -11.15 8.98 1.28
CA VAL A 89 -12.18 8.19 1.98
C VAL A 89 -12.37 8.56 3.45
N SER A 90 -11.36 9.13 4.11
CA SER A 90 -11.48 9.64 5.49
C SER A 90 -12.34 10.91 5.57
N GLY A 91 -12.61 11.55 4.43
CA GLY A 91 -13.22 12.87 4.37
C GLY A 91 -12.21 14.02 4.48
N ASP A 92 -10.91 13.77 4.41
CA ASP A 92 -9.91 14.85 4.37
C ASP A 92 -9.60 15.28 2.93
N ASN A 93 -9.02 16.48 2.78
CA ASN A 93 -8.40 16.91 1.52
C ASN A 93 -6.89 16.72 1.62
N VAL A 94 -6.38 15.72 0.91
CA VAL A 94 -4.98 15.30 0.96
C VAL A 94 -4.31 15.64 -0.38
N ASN A 95 -3.05 16.06 -0.37
CA ASN A 95 -2.27 16.21 -1.62
C ASN A 95 -2.14 14.83 -2.28
N CYS A 96 -2.42 14.76 -3.56
CA CYS A 96 -2.38 13.54 -4.36
C CYS A 96 -1.54 13.75 -5.61
N ILE A 97 -0.83 12.71 -6.03
CA ILE A 97 -0.24 12.63 -7.37
C ILE A 97 -1.31 12.04 -8.29
N VAL A 98 -1.60 12.71 -9.40
CA VAL A 98 -2.57 12.25 -10.40
C VAL A 98 -1.80 11.84 -11.64
N ILE A 99 -1.95 10.58 -12.06
CA ILE A 99 -1.25 10.01 -13.22
C ILE A 99 -2.29 9.61 -14.26
N GLU A 100 -2.15 10.12 -15.47
CA GLU A 100 -2.90 9.66 -16.64
C GLU A 100 -2.24 8.38 -17.16
N ASN A 101 -3.00 7.27 -17.18
CA ASN A 101 -2.51 5.96 -17.60
C ASN A 101 -2.29 5.92 -19.12
N ASP A 102 -1.07 5.61 -19.57
CA ASP A 102 -0.74 5.44 -20.99
C ASP A 102 -1.12 4.04 -21.53
N ASN A 103 -1.49 3.12 -20.64
CA ASN A 103 -1.85 1.72 -20.90
C ASN A 103 -0.73 0.87 -21.48
N LEU A 104 0.53 1.33 -21.41
CA LEU A 104 1.69 0.57 -21.89
C LEU A 104 2.21 -0.41 -20.83
N TYR A 105 2.01 -0.10 -19.55
CA TYR A 105 2.48 -0.86 -18.39
C TYR A 105 3.98 -1.21 -18.45
N GLU A 106 4.78 -0.30 -18.99
CA GLU A 106 6.23 -0.44 -18.97
C GLU A 106 6.72 -0.43 -17.51
N SER A 107 7.47 -1.46 -17.13
CA SER A 107 7.81 -1.71 -15.73
C SER A 107 9.15 -1.08 -15.34
N ALA A 108 9.18 -0.48 -14.15
CA ALA A 108 10.42 -0.07 -13.50
C ALA A 108 11.25 -1.30 -13.09
N PRO A 109 12.57 -1.14 -12.88
CA PRO A 109 13.40 -2.19 -12.29
C PRO A 109 12.85 -2.65 -10.94
N PRO A 110 13.09 -3.91 -10.55
CA PRO A 110 12.68 -4.41 -9.24
C PRO A 110 13.35 -3.63 -8.10
N ILE A 111 12.64 -3.48 -6.98
CA ILE A 111 13.15 -2.79 -5.77
C ILE A 111 14.37 -3.52 -5.17
N ASN A 112 14.42 -4.84 -5.32
CA ASN A 112 15.52 -5.67 -4.84
C ASN A 112 15.72 -6.87 -5.77
N GLU A 113 16.97 -7.21 -6.04
CA GLU A 113 17.36 -8.36 -6.86
C GLU A 113 17.94 -9.52 -6.03
N LYS A 114 18.26 -9.29 -4.74
CA LYS A 114 18.82 -10.33 -3.88
C LYS A 114 17.78 -11.40 -3.58
N VAL A 115 18.24 -12.65 -3.56
CA VAL A 115 17.44 -13.80 -3.13
C VAL A 115 17.20 -13.72 -1.61
N PHE A 116 15.98 -14.00 -1.17
CA PHE A 116 15.58 -13.87 0.23
C PHE A 116 16.50 -14.60 1.22
N ASP A 117 16.92 -15.83 0.89
CA ASP A 117 17.75 -16.67 1.76
C ASP A 117 19.19 -16.13 1.95
N GLU A 118 19.62 -15.20 1.10
CA GLU A 118 20.94 -14.57 1.17
C GLU A 118 20.92 -13.26 1.97
N MET A 119 19.74 -12.81 2.40
CA MET A 119 19.57 -11.52 3.07
C MET A 119 19.65 -11.67 4.58
N SER A 120 20.38 -10.76 5.21
CA SER A 120 20.28 -10.53 6.65
C SER A 120 18.89 -10.01 7.04
N ARG A 121 18.55 -10.12 8.33
CA ARG A 121 17.32 -9.55 8.89
C ARG A 121 17.21 -8.06 8.57
N GLU A 122 18.30 -7.33 8.72
CA GLU A 122 18.38 -5.89 8.51
C GLU A 122 18.14 -5.54 7.04
N GLU A 123 18.68 -6.32 6.11
CA GLU A 123 18.43 -6.16 4.69
C GLU A 123 16.97 -6.45 4.32
N ILE A 124 16.36 -7.49 4.89
CA ILE A 124 14.94 -7.79 4.68
C ILE A 124 14.08 -6.62 5.14
N ILE A 125 14.32 -6.10 6.34
CA ILE A 125 13.59 -4.95 6.88
C ILE A 125 13.81 -3.70 6.00
N SER A 126 15.03 -3.50 5.50
CA SER A 126 15.35 -2.40 4.59
C SER A 126 14.59 -2.50 3.27
N VAL A 127 14.51 -3.69 2.67
CA VAL A 127 13.74 -3.92 1.44
C VAL A 127 12.24 -3.73 1.68
N ILE A 128 11.70 -4.19 2.81
CA ILE A 128 10.29 -3.96 3.19
C ILE A 128 10.01 -2.46 3.35
N LYS A 129 10.95 -1.71 3.93
CA LYS A 129 10.85 -0.25 4.08
C LYS A 129 10.83 0.43 2.72
N GLU A 130 11.80 0.10 1.88
CA GLU A 130 11.96 0.68 0.55
C GLU A 130 10.74 0.37 -0.32
N ALA A 131 10.24 -0.87 -0.30
CA ALA A 131 9.04 -1.27 -1.03
C ALA A 131 7.74 -0.61 -0.56
N GLY A 132 7.77 0.20 0.50
CA GLY A 132 6.60 0.94 0.97
C GLY A 132 5.50 0.06 1.54
N ILE A 133 5.85 -1.14 2.05
CA ILE A 133 4.86 -2.10 2.52
C ILE A 133 4.21 -1.60 3.82
N VAL A 134 2.88 -1.54 3.81
CA VAL A 134 2.04 -1.12 4.92
C VAL A 134 1.08 -2.23 5.35
N GLY A 135 0.64 -2.21 6.61
CA GLY A 135 -0.31 -3.19 7.12
C GLY A 135 -1.74 -2.97 6.62
N MET A 136 -2.32 -4.00 6.00
CA MET A 136 -3.69 -3.98 5.42
C MET A 136 -4.83 -4.20 6.43
N GLY A 137 -4.56 -4.08 7.74
CA GLY A 137 -5.57 -4.24 8.78
C GLY A 137 -6.46 -3.00 9.00
N GLY A 138 -6.19 -1.89 8.30
CA GLY A 138 -6.97 -0.66 8.36
C GLY A 138 -6.10 0.59 8.48
N ALA A 139 -5.28 0.69 9.54
CA ALA A 139 -4.49 1.88 9.81
C ALA A 139 -3.31 2.14 8.82
N GLY A 140 -2.98 1.19 7.95
CA GLY A 140 -1.86 1.34 7.01
C GLY A 140 -0.50 1.50 7.72
N PHE A 141 -0.32 0.95 8.92
CA PHE A 141 0.91 1.17 9.68
C PHE A 141 2.13 0.53 8.94
N PRO A 142 3.24 1.27 8.69
CA PRO A 142 4.39 0.77 7.94
C PRO A 142 4.98 -0.52 8.52
N THR A 143 5.10 -1.55 7.68
CA THR A 143 5.46 -2.90 8.13
C THR A 143 6.89 -2.98 8.67
N HIS A 144 7.83 -2.24 8.08
CA HIS A 144 9.21 -2.19 8.57
C HIS A 144 9.30 -1.72 10.03
N VAL A 145 8.43 -0.79 10.45
CA VAL A 145 8.36 -0.32 11.84
C VAL A 145 7.83 -1.42 12.76
N LYS A 146 6.82 -2.18 12.32
CA LYS A 146 6.30 -3.33 13.09
C LYS A 146 7.34 -4.43 13.30
N LEU A 147 8.17 -4.66 12.29
CA LEU A 147 9.23 -5.68 12.30
C LEU A 147 10.50 -5.24 13.04
N SER A 148 10.51 -4.01 13.56
CA SER A 148 11.64 -3.44 14.30
C SER A 148 11.25 -3.09 15.75
N PRO A 149 10.74 -4.05 16.55
CA PRO A 149 10.49 -3.81 17.96
C PRO A 149 11.81 -3.63 18.72
N LYS A 150 11.74 -3.14 19.95
CA LYS A 150 12.92 -2.98 20.82
C LYS A 150 13.61 -4.30 21.18
N GLU A 151 12.84 -5.38 21.29
CA GLU A 151 13.28 -6.70 21.78
C GLU A 151 12.82 -7.79 20.79
N PRO A 152 13.37 -7.85 19.56
CA PRO A 152 12.94 -8.78 18.52
C PRO A 152 13.12 -10.26 18.89
N GLU A 153 14.10 -10.57 19.74
CA GLU A 153 14.41 -11.91 20.25
C GLU A 153 13.32 -12.47 21.17
N LYS A 154 12.43 -11.63 21.71
CA LYS A 154 11.29 -12.05 22.53
C LYS A 154 10.07 -12.46 21.70
N ILE A 155 10.11 -12.35 20.38
CA ILE A 155 9.00 -12.77 19.52
C ILE A 155 9.00 -14.30 19.40
N GLU A 156 8.00 -14.94 20.00
CA GLU A 156 7.78 -16.40 19.91
C GLU A 156 6.76 -16.80 18.85
N TYR A 157 5.83 -15.90 18.50
CA TYR A 157 4.70 -16.20 17.64
C TYR A 157 4.54 -15.16 16.54
N VAL A 158 4.18 -15.63 15.34
CA VAL A 158 3.67 -14.80 14.25
C VAL A 158 2.26 -15.25 13.96
N ILE A 159 1.30 -14.33 14.06
CA ILE A 159 -0.11 -14.60 13.77
C ILE A 159 -0.46 -13.90 12.46
N VAL A 160 -0.89 -14.68 11.48
CA VAL A 160 -1.38 -14.17 10.20
C VAL A 160 -2.90 -14.15 10.25
N ASN A 161 -3.48 -12.97 10.05
CA ASN A 161 -4.92 -12.80 9.92
C ASN A 161 -5.33 -13.09 8.48
N CYS A 162 -6.08 -14.19 8.27
CA CYS A 162 -6.45 -14.72 6.95
C CYS A 162 -7.97 -14.63 6.72
#